data_AF-A0AB36Y4A6-F1
#
_entry.id   AF-A0AB36Y4A6-F1
#
_cell.length_a   1.000
_cell.length_b   1.000
_cell.length_c   1.000
_cell.angle_alpha   90.00
_cell.angle_beta   90.00
_cell.angle_gamma   90.00
#
_symmetry.space_group_name_H-M   'P 1'
#
loop_
_entity.id
_entity.type
_entity.pdbx_description
1 polymer ?
#
loop_
_entity_poly.entity_id
_entity_poly.type
_entity_poly.pdbx_seq_one_letter_code
_entity_poly.pdbx_strand_id
1 'polypeptide(L)'
;MFIKHIFKLSPLSAAVKVSSFGLLLGVAAQAHSEQGVVAPGESKVIESGETVKNWALQNGSSLTVNGATTAAIRSLGAQLTVNSGSTIERIVAQEGSTVAIQNSTVMSTAPGASAMELTNGTATISGSHLESAQSVGLVLNRYSSTPGGSTAHVSNSTIKGAQAGASATQLSELHFFDSLVQGTAVGSTGVLLIGGSASAQNSMLVGERNGVRFTRAAGITDDGTLVLDQSTVEGETGAAILVAGQTGRIPTATIEVSNGSQLIGGNGNLLEVTGGATANMNVNNSHLNGNVFVEAGSSANLSLQNHSSLTGSLLNVDSLAIGDGSFWNLTGNSLVGALDLAGGTVKFGETDAFYQLDLETLSGNGTFVMGADFAQGLNDFLNISGDATGQHSLLVASSGLEPVSPGDVHIVHTGGGDAEFSLVGGAVDVGAWSYGLKQDGNDWFLDPSARTISPGTRSVLALFNTAPTVWYGEMTSLRSRMGELRHHDAEGGGWIRSYGNKYSVSGANGVGYKQSQRGFSLGADAPLSEDSQWLVGVMAGHSNSDLDLSRGTSGTVKSYYVGGYATWMDADSGYYFDGVIKANRFENESKVGLSDGAKAKETLKKTF
;
A
#
# COMPACT_ATOMS: atom_id res chain seq x y z
N MET A 1 43.29 -82.43 -60.03
CA MET A 1 42.37 -83.46 -60.57
C MET A 1 41.22 -82.72 -61.26
N PHE A 2 41.11 -82.83 -62.60
CA PHE A 2 39.99 -82.59 -63.55
C PHE A 2 38.89 -81.52 -63.21
N ILE A 3 38.29 -80.68 -64.06
CA ILE A 3 38.11 -80.56 -65.53
C ILE A 3 37.37 -79.22 -65.86
N LYS A 4 37.67 -78.62 -67.03
CA LYS A 4 36.90 -77.74 -67.96
C LYS A 4 36.26 -76.38 -67.55
N HIS A 5 36.65 -75.35 -68.32
CA HIS A 5 35.90 -74.13 -68.70
C HIS A 5 34.74 -74.42 -69.68
N ILE A 6 33.76 -73.49 -69.82
CA ILE A 6 33.25 -72.94 -71.12
C ILE A 6 32.28 -71.73 -70.94
N PHE A 7 32.49 -70.74 -71.81
CA PHE A 7 31.76 -69.54 -72.32
C PHE A 7 30.21 -69.50 -72.22
N LYS A 8 29.46 -68.38 -72.05
CA LYS A 8 29.36 -66.99 -72.60
C LYS A 8 28.39 -66.78 -73.81
N LEU A 9 27.44 -65.84 -73.61
CA LEU A 9 26.73 -64.88 -74.53
C LEU A 9 25.44 -65.24 -75.31
N SER A 10 24.64 -64.16 -75.50
CA SER A 10 23.21 -63.96 -75.90
C SER A 10 22.88 -64.05 -77.41
N PRO A 11 21.61 -63.84 -77.88
CA PRO A 11 21.10 -62.50 -78.32
C PRO A 11 19.55 -62.27 -78.21
N LEU A 12 19.03 -61.07 -77.90
CA LEU A 12 18.55 -59.96 -78.77
C LEU A 12 17.31 -60.26 -79.66
N SER A 13 16.11 -59.71 -79.41
CA SER A 13 15.52 -58.45 -80.00
C SER A 13 13.99 -58.64 -80.08
N ALA A 14 13.05 -57.68 -80.18
CA ALA A 14 12.93 -56.24 -79.97
C ALA A 14 11.42 -55.88 -80.08
N ALA A 15 10.89 -54.98 -79.24
CA ALA A 15 9.73 -54.14 -79.55
C ALA A 15 9.64 -52.90 -78.63
N VAL A 16 9.99 -51.72 -79.21
CA VAL A 16 9.42 -50.36 -79.02
C VAL A 16 9.54 -49.69 -77.62
N LYS A 17 10.41 -48.71 -77.34
CA LYS A 17 10.51 -47.26 -77.70
C LYS A 17 9.46 -46.27 -77.09
N VAL A 18 9.93 -45.45 -76.11
CA VAL A 18 9.63 -44.02 -75.76
C VAL A 18 8.24 -43.73 -75.13
N SER A 19 8.03 -42.97 -74.04
CA SER A 19 8.61 -41.68 -73.59
C SER A 19 8.68 -41.51 -72.06
N SER A 20 9.70 -40.78 -71.61
CA SER A 20 9.80 -39.98 -70.39
C SER A 20 8.51 -39.23 -70.00
N PHE A 21 8.00 -39.43 -68.77
CA PHE A 21 7.34 -38.44 -67.87
C PHE A 21 6.72 -39.18 -66.65
N GLY A 22 7.08 -38.78 -65.43
CA GLY A 22 6.52 -39.31 -64.16
C GLY A 22 7.59 -39.45 -63.07
N LEU A 23 8.24 -38.37 -62.63
CA LEU A 23 7.89 -37.58 -61.43
C LEU A 23 7.51 -38.46 -60.22
N LEU A 24 8.40 -38.60 -59.23
CA LEU A 24 8.51 -37.73 -58.04
C LEU A 24 7.21 -37.61 -57.26
N LEU A 25 7.19 -38.13 -56.02
CA LEU A 25 6.62 -37.46 -54.83
C LEU A 25 6.84 -38.34 -53.60
N GLY A 26 7.89 -37.99 -52.85
CA GLY A 26 8.26 -38.59 -51.58
C GLY A 26 9.50 -37.91 -51.01
N VAL A 27 9.62 -36.59 -51.23
CA VAL A 27 10.66 -35.77 -50.61
C VAL A 27 9.99 -35.10 -49.42
N ALA A 28 10.47 -35.42 -48.23
CA ALA A 28 10.19 -34.64 -47.04
C ALA A 28 10.53 -33.18 -47.34
N ALA A 29 9.54 -32.29 -47.23
CA ALA A 29 9.76 -30.85 -47.38
C ALA A 29 10.59 -30.35 -46.20
N GLN A 30 11.91 -30.51 -46.28
CA GLN A 30 12.80 -29.49 -45.73
C GLN A 30 12.70 -28.32 -46.69
N ALA A 31 11.91 -27.31 -46.31
CA ALA A 31 11.85 -26.05 -47.03
C ALA A 31 13.25 -25.42 -46.94
N HIS A 32 14.08 -25.63 -47.97
CA HIS A 32 15.20 -24.75 -48.24
C HIS A 32 14.60 -23.39 -48.60
N SER A 33 14.50 -22.48 -47.63
CA SER A 33 14.10 -21.10 -47.91
C SER A 33 15.15 -20.46 -48.84
N GLU A 34 14.76 -20.04 -50.03
CA GLU A 34 15.61 -19.22 -50.89
C GLU A 34 15.96 -17.90 -50.16
N GLN A 35 17.17 -17.39 -50.38
CA GLN A 35 17.64 -16.13 -49.80
C GLN A 35 17.47 -14.99 -50.81
N GLY A 36 16.65 -13.99 -50.48
CA GLY A 36 16.59 -12.70 -51.15
C GLY A 36 17.64 -11.74 -50.60
N VAL A 37 18.23 -10.92 -51.47
CA VAL A 37 19.19 -9.87 -51.10
C VAL A 37 18.68 -8.54 -51.65
N VAL A 38 18.69 -7.50 -50.82
CA VAL A 38 18.45 -6.11 -51.26
C VAL A 38 19.79 -5.39 -51.21
N ALA A 39 20.30 -4.99 -52.38
CA ALA A 39 21.64 -4.43 -52.50
C ALA A 39 21.68 -2.97 -52.01
N PRO A 40 22.88 -2.39 -51.77
CA PRO A 40 23.02 -1.03 -51.26
C PRO A 40 22.33 -0.02 -52.17
N GLY A 41 21.52 0.87 -51.57
CA GLY A 41 20.74 1.87 -52.30
C GLY A 41 19.49 1.33 -53.01
N GLU A 42 19.26 0.02 -53.00
CA GLU A 42 18.03 -0.57 -53.54
C GLU A 42 16.90 -0.55 -52.52
N SER A 43 15.67 -0.57 -53.04
CA SER A 43 14.45 -0.68 -52.24
C SER A 43 13.58 -1.80 -52.81
N LYS A 44 13.08 -2.68 -51.95
CA LYS A 44 12.22 -3.80 -52.33
C LYS A 44 10.93 -3.77 -51.52
N VAL A 45 9.82 -4.09 -52.18
CA VAL A 45 8.53 -4.34 -51.55
C VAL A 45 8.18 -5.81 -51.75
N ILE A 46 7.70 -6.44 -50.68
CA ILE A 46 7.16 -7.80 -50.66
C ILE A 46 5.66 -7.68 -50.39
N GLU A 47 4.87 -8.16 -51.33
CA GLU A 47 3.41 -8.17 -51.23
C GLU A 47 2.88 -9.51 -50.74
N SER A 48 1.62 -9.51 -50.28
CA SER A 48 0.94 -10.73 -49.84
C SER A 48 0.90 -11.80 -50.94
N GLY A 49 1.13 -13.06 -50.56
CA GLY A 49 1.16 -14.20 -51.48
C GLY A 49 2.50 -14.43 -52.18
N GLU A 50 3.49 -13.56 -52.00
CA GLU A 50 4.86 -13.86 -52.43
C GLU A 50 5.43 -15.08 -51.70
N THR A 51 6.33 -15.81 -52.37
CA THR A 51 6.98 -16.99 -51.78
C THR A 51 7.80 -16.61 -50.55
N VAL A 52 7.68 -17.40 -49.48
CA VAL A 52 8.41 -17.20 -48.24
C VAL A 52 9.91 -17.39 -48.47
N LYS A 53 10.71 -16.37 -48.12
CA LYS A 53 12.16 -16.32 -48.28
C LYS A 53 12.83 -15.71 -47.05
N ASN A 54 14.11 -16.03 -46.86
CA ASN A 54 14.98 -15.23 -45.99
C ASN A 54 15.36 -13.95 -46.73
N TRP A 55 15.57 -12.85 -46.00
CA TRP A 55 16.01 -11.58 -46.58
C TRP A 55 17.27 -11.07 -45.93
N ALA A 56 18.24 -10.67 -46.74
CA ALA A 56 19.43 -9.95 -46.32
C ALA A 56 19.43 -8.54 -46.92
N LEU A 57 19.28 -7.54 -46.08
CA LEU A 57 19.33 -6.12 -46.45
C LEU A 57 20.76 -5.62 -46.20
N GLN A 58 21.38 -5.06 -47.22
CA GLN A 58 22.72 -4.49 -47.13
C GLN A 58 22.66 -2.99 -46.79
N ASN A 59 23.80 -2.43 -46.39
CA ASN A 59 23.89 -1.04 -45.93
C ASN A 59 23.25 -0.05 -46.92
N GLY A 60 22.38 0.83 -46.41
CA GLY A 60 21.65 1.83 -47.18
C GLY A 60 20.51 1.29 -48.05
N SER A 61 20.16 0.00 -47.94
CA SER A 61 18.99 -0.57 -48.62
C SER A 61 17.69 -0.39 -47.82
N SER A 62 16.54 -0.66 -48.46
CA SER A 62 15.26 -0.72 -47.77
C SER A 62 14.38 -1.90 -48.18
N LEU A 63 13.67 -2.47 -47.21
CA LEU A 63 12.65 -3.51 -47.43
C LEU A 63 11.32 -3.09 -46.81
N THR A 64 10.25 -3.18 -47.58
CA THR A 64 8.87 -3.05 -47.10
C THR A 64 8.14 -4.38 -47.22
N VAL A 65 7.55 -4.86 -46.13
CA VAL A 65 6.73 -6.08 -46.08
C VAL A 65 5.26 -5.69 -45.93
N ASN A 66 4.42 -6.01 -46.91
CA ASN A 66 3.01 -5.60 -46.98
C ASN A 66 2.08 -6.82 -46.89
N GLY A 67 1.61 -7.14 -45.67
CA GLY A 67 0.67 -8.25 -45.45
C GLY A 67 1.23 -9.61 -45.89
N ALA A 68 2.55 -9.74 -45.93
CA ALA A 68 3.26 -10.89 -46.46
C ALA A 68 3.86 -11.75 -45.34
N THR A 69 4.21 -12.99 -45.68
CA THR A 69 4.94 -13.89 -44.78
C THR A 69 6.40 -14.01 -45.23
N THR A 70 7.34 -13.78 -44.32
CA THR A 70 8.77 -13.99 -44.57
C THR A 70 9.38 -14.94 -43.55
N ALA A 71 10.47 -15.59 -43.92
CA ALA A 71 11.33 -16.26 -42.97
C ALA A 71 12.18 -15.21 -42.22
N ALA A 72 13.44 -15.50 -41.91
CA ALA A 72 14.31 -14.56 -41.21
C ALA A 72 14.68 -13.34 -42.07
N ILE A 73 14.68 -12.16 -41.46
CA ILE A 73 15.18 -10.91 -42.05
C ILE A 73 16.42 -10.47 -41.29
N ARG A 74 17.54 -10.31 -42.00
CA ARG A 74 18.77 -9.72 -41.49
C ARG A 74 19.00 -8.36 -42.13
N SER A 75 19.06 -7.31 -41.32
CA SER A 75 19.27 -5.94 -41.72
C SER A 75 20.63 -5.43 -41.22
N LEU A 76 21.45 -4.88 -42.11
CA LEU A 76 22.76 -4.30 -41.81
C LEU A 76 22.78 -2.87 -42.32
N GLY A 77 22.77 -1.87 -41.43
CA GLY A 77 22.70 -0.44 -41.80
C GLY A 77 21.55 -0.09 -42.74
N ALA A 78 20.41 -0.77 -42.63
CA ALA A 78 19.30 -0.69 -43.59
C ALA A 78 17.96 -0.36 -42.93
N GLN A 79 16.98 -0.04 -43.76
CA GLN A 79 15.61 0.32 -43.32
C GLN A 79 14.66 -0.87 -43.54
N LEU A 80 14.02 -1.34 -42.48
CA LEU A 80 12.98 -2.37 -42.56
C LEU A 80 11.63 -1.79 -42.13
N THR A 81 10.63 -1.84 -43.02
CA THR A 81 9.25 -1.48 -42.73
C THR A 81 8.36 -2.71 -42.84
N VAL A 82 7.68 -3.07 -41.75
CA VAL A 82 6.75 -4.19 -41.68
C VAL A 82 5.34 -3.63 -41.45
N ASN A 83 4.54 -3.64 -42.50
CA ASN A 83 3.18 -3.12 -42.48
C ASN A 83 2.17 -4.17 -42.04
N SER A 84 0.99 -3.69 -41.66
CA SER A 84 -0.12 -4.46 -41.08
C SER A 84 -0.38 -5.81 -41.76
N GLY A 85 -0.65 -6.83 -40.94
CA GLY A 85 -0.98 -8.17 -41.38
C GLY A 85 0.22 -9.02 -41.81
N SER A 86 1.46 -8.54 -41.62
CA SER A 86 2.66 -9.29 -41.97
C SER A 86 3.05 -10.29 -40.88
N THR A 87 3.65 -11.41 -41.29
CA THR A 87 4.17 -12.44 -40.37
C THR A 87 5.63 -12.75 -40.70
N ILE A 88 6.53 -12.55 -39.74
CA ILE A 88 7.98 -12.69 -39.93
C ILE A 88 8.49 -13.76 -38.94
N GLU A 89 9.36 -14.65 -39.37
CA GLU A 89 9.94 -15.65 -38.46
C GLU A 89 10.90 -15.03 -37.44
N ARG A 90 11.81 -14.17 -37.89
CA ARG A 90 12.80 -13.51 -37.02
C ARG A 90 13.35 -12.25 -37.67
N ILE A 91 13.67 -11.26 -36.85
CA ILE A 91 14.36 -10.04 -37.30
C ILE A 91 15.69 -9.90 -36.56
N VAL A 92 16.77 -9.69 -37.30
CA VAL A 92 18.09 -9.32 -36.76
C VAL A 92 18.53 -8.03 -37.44
N ALA A 93 18.53 -6.92 -36.73
CA ALA A 93 18.90 -5.62 -37.26
C ALA A 93 20.17 -5.10 -36.57
N GLN A 94 21.20 -4.83 -37.36
CA GLN A 94 22.53 -4.48 -36.89
C GLN A 94 23.03 -3.20 -37.57
N GLU A 95 24.14 -2.66 -37.05
CA GLU A 95 24.93 -1.61 -37.69
C GLU A 95 24.13 -0.33 -38.01
N GLY A 96 23.30 0.14 -37.09
CA GLY A 96 22.50 1.36 -37.31
C GLY A 96 21.21 1.15 -38.07
N SER A 97 20.80 -0.10 -38.32
CA SER A 97 19.51 -0.39 -38.97
C SER A 97 18.34 0.22 -38.18
N THR A 98 17.31 0.69 -38.91
CA THR A 98 16.05 1.12 -38.31
C THR A 98 14.90 0.21 -38.75
N VAL A 99 14.04 -0.14 -37.81
CA VAL A 99 12.94 -1.09 -38.01
C VAL A 99 11.62 -0.47 -37.57
N ALA A 100 10.61 -0.47 -38.44
CA ALA A 100 9.24 -0.09 -38.10
C ALA A 100 8.33 -1.30 -38.27
N ILE A 101 7.59 -1.67 -37.22
CA ILE A 101 6.64 -2.80 -37.24
C ILE A 101 5.27 -2.29 -36.80
N GLN A 102 4.25 -2.54 -37.63
CA GLN A 102 2.88 -2.11 -37.37
C GLN A 102 1.93 -3.29 -37.55
N ASN A 103 1.09 -3.55 -36.53
CA ASN A 103 -0.01 -4.53 -36.57
C ASN A 103 0.41 -5.89 -37.16
N SER A 104 1.55 -6.41 -36.73
CA SER A 104 2.19 -7.58 -37.34
C SER A 104 2.70 -8.57 -36.30
N THR A 105 3.06 -9.76 -36.75
CA THR A 105 3.59 -10.82 -35.90
C THR A 105 5.04 -11.14 -36.26
N VAL A 106 5.91 -11.22 -35.26
CA VAL A 106 7.26 -11.78 -35.40
C VAL A 106 7.37 -12.95 -34.44
N MET A 107 7.55 -14.17 -34.95
CA MET A 107 7.52 -15.36 -34.10
C MET A 107 8.64 -16.34 -34.45
N SER A 108 9.57 -16.52 -33.50
CA SER A 108 10.67 -17.46 -33.63
C SER A 108 10.44 -18.71 -32.77
N THR A 109 10.56 -19.88 -33.40
CA THR A 109 10.50 -21.19 -32.73
C THR A 109 11.87 -21.86 -32.64
N ALA A 110 12.90 -21.27 -33.24
CA ALA A 110 14.24 -21.83 -33.31
C ALA A 110 14.94 -21.77 -31.94
N PRO A 111 15.66 -22.84 -31.53
CA PRO A 111 16.40 -22.85 -30.27
C PRO A 111 17.39 -21.69 -30.17
N GLY A 112 17.34 -20.96 -29.06
CA GLY A 112 18.24 -19.83 -28.78
C GLY A 112 17.97 -18.55 -29.59
N ALA A 113 17.05 -18.55 -30.54
CA ALA A 113 16.76 -17.41 -31.38
C ALA A 113 15.68 -16.51 -30.77
N SER A 114 15.96 -15.21 -30.62
CA SER A 114 14.93 -14.23 -30.25
C SER A 114 13.92 -13.99 -31.39
N ALA A 115 12.77 -13.38 -31.10
CA ALA A 115 11.89 -12.92 -32.18
C ALA A 115 12.55 -11.77 -32.93
N MET A 116 13.12 -10.83 -32.15
CA MET A 116 13.83 -9.68 -32.68
C MET A 116 15.12 -9.42 -31.90
N GLU A 117 16.17 -9.06 -32.63
CA GLU A 117 17.45 -8.62 -32.09
C GLU A 117 17.88 -7.32 -32.76
N LEU A 118 18.23 -6.33 -31.94
CA LEU A 118 18.82 -5.06 -32.35
C LEU A 118 20.25 -4.98 -31.84
N THR A 119 21.21 -4.67 -32.71
CA THR A 119 22.60 -4.35 -32.31
C THR A 119 22.98 -2.99 -32.87
N ASN A 120 23.08 -1.98 -32.00
CA ASN A 120 23.20 -0.58 -32.41
C ASN A 120 22.11 -0.14 -33.39
N GLY A 121 20.87 -0.60 -33.19
CA GLY A 121 19.74 -0.30 -34.08
C GLY A 121 18.62 0.42 -33.34
N THR A 122 17.65 0.92 -34.11
CA THR A 122 16.43 1.51 -33.56
C THR A 122 15.19 0.76 -34.04
N ALA A 123 14.19 0.63 -33.18
CA ALA A 123 12.90 0.08 -33.56
C ALA A 123 11.71 0.88 -33.03
N THR A 124 10.67 0.97 -33.86
CA THR A 124 9.33 1.40 -33.47
C THR A 124 8.37 0.26 -33.73
N ILE A 125 7.71 -0.24 -32.68
CA ILE A 125 6.84 -1.41 -32.71
C ILE A 125 5.47 -0.96 -32.20
N SER A 126 4.42 -1.16 -33.01
CA SER A 126 3.06 -0.73 -32.66
C SER A 126 2.02 -1.78 -33.02
N GLY A 127 1.08 -2.05 -32.11
CA GLY A 127 -0.02 -2.99 -32.36
C GLY A 127 0.42 -4.43 -32.64
N SER A 128 1.64 -4.80 -32.26
CA SER A 128 2.31 -6.00 -32.79
C SER A 128 2.57 -7.06 -31.73
N HIS A 129 2.77 -8.30 -32.18
CA HIS A 129 3.10 -9.45 -31.34
C HIS A 129 4.48 -9.98 -31.68
N LEU A 130 5.40 -9.95 -30.72
CA LEU A 130 6.74 -10.54 -30.84
C LEU A 130 6.85 -11.71 -29.88
N GLU A 131 7.22 -12.90 -30.38
CA GLU A 131 7.35 -14.09 -29.54
C GLU A 131 8.55 -14.96 -29.89
N SER A 132 9.33 -15.32 -28.86
CA SER A 132 10.32 -16.41 -28.96
C SER A 132 9.92 -17.57 -28.06
N ALA A 133 9.68 -18.74 -28.65
CA ALA A 133 9.27 -19.93 -27.92
C ALA A 133 10.39 -20.55 -27.06
N GLN A 134 11.65 -20.18 -27.27
CA GLN A 134 12.81 -20.81 -26.62
C GLN A 134 13.89 -19.84 -26.12
N SER A 135 13.75 -18.53 -26.37
CA SER A 135 14.75 -17.51 -26.03
C SER A 135 14.07 -16.24 -25.51
N VAL A 136 14.70 -15.08 -25.69
CA VAL A 136 14.14 -13.77 -25.35
C VAL A 136 13.24 -13.26 -26.47
N GLY A 137 12.14 -12.57 -26.17
CA GLY A 137 11.27 -12.00 -27.21
C GLY A 137 11.96 -10.90 -28.00
N LEU A 138 12.37 -9.83 -27.31
CA LEU A 138 13.06 -8.67 -27.87
C LEU A 138 14.42 -8.45 -27.20
N VAL A 139 15.50 -8.41 -27.99
CA VAL A 139 16.87 -8.24 -27.49
C VAL A 139 17.49 -6.95 -28.02
N LEU A 140 17.98 -6.10 -27.11
CA LEU A 140 18.72 -4.88 -27.43
C LEU A 140 20.18 -5.01 -26.97
N ASN A 141 21.07 -5.11 -27.95
CA ASN A 141 22.50 -5.27 -27.83
C ASN A 141 23.25 -4.04 -28.34
N ARG A 142 24.56 -4.04 -28.08
CA ARG A 142 25.52 -3.10 -28.67
C ARG A 142 26.80 -3.80 -29.09
N TYR A 143 27.53 -3.17 -30.00
CA TYR A 143 28.94 -3.42 -30.22
C TYR A 143 29.77 -2.73 -29.13
N SER A 144 30.75 -3.42 -28.60
CA SER A 144 31.67 -2.88 -27.58
C SER A 144 32.53 -1.73 -28.12
N SER A 145 32.72 -1.65 -29.44
CA SER A 145 33.51 -0.62 -30.12
C SER A 145 32.74 0.67 -30.41
N THR A 146 31.42 0.70 -30.24
CA THR A 146 30.57 1.85 -30.59
C THR A 146 30.09 2.59 -29.35
N PRO A 147 29.97 3.93 -29.39
CA PRO A 147 29.60 4.75 -28.22
C PRO A 147 28.10 4.73 -27.87
N GLY A 148 27.25 4.05 -28.63
CA GLY A 148 25.80 4.00 -28.38
C GLY A 148 25.27 2.56 -28.21
N GLY A 149 24.04 2.44 -27.72
CA GLY A 149 23.29 1.18 -27.67
C GLY A 149 22.15 1.12 -28.68
N SER A 150 21.25 0.15 -28.49
CA SER A 150 20.02 0.04 -29.28
C SER A 150 18.84 0.69 -28.55
N THR A 151 17.83 1.14 -29.29
CA THR A 151 16.62 1.74 -28.69
C THR A 151 15.37 1.12 -29.32
N ALA A 152 14.38 0.76 -28.50
CA ALA A 152 13.10 0.26 -29.00
C ALA A 152 11.93 0.97 -28.30
N HIS A 153 11.04 1.55 -29.10
CA HIS A 153 9.77 2.10 -28.67
C HIS A 153 8.66 1.12 -29.02
N VAL A 154 7.97 0.62 -28.00
CA VAL A 154 6.96 -0.45 -28.11
C VAL A 154 5.64 0.09 -27.59
N SER A 155 4.62 0.10 -28.44
CA SER A 155 3.30 0.66 -28.11
C SER A 155 2.19 -0.32 -28.43
N ASN A 156 1.18 -0.44 -27.56
CA ASN A 156 0.00 -1.29 -27.81
C ASN A 156 0.36 -2.71 -28.27
N SER A 157 1.43 -3.29 -27.72
CA SER A 157 2.04 -4.51 -28.25
C SER A 157 2.23 -5.56 -27.17
N THR A 158 2.42 -6.81 -27.60
CA THR A 158 2.75 -7.92 -26.73
C THR A 158 4.13 -8.48 -27.11
N ILE A 159 5.01 -8.58 -26.13
CA ILE A 159 6.34 -9.18 -26.28
C ILE A 159 6.44 -10.38 -25.35
N LYS A 160 6.69 -11.57 -25.90
CA LYS A 160 6.87 -12.80 -25.14
C LYS A 160 8.19 -13.48 -25.43
N GLY A 161 8.81 -14.03 -24.40
CA GLY A 161 9.95 -14.93 -24.59
C GLY A 161 10.04 -15.95 -23.47
N ALA A 162 10.46 -17.16 -23.81
CA ALA A 162 10.66 -18.23 -22.85
C ALA A 162 11.61 -17.82 -21.71
N GLN A 163 12.75 -17.21 -22.01
CA GLN A 163 13.76 -16.83 -21.00
C GLN A 163 13.51 -15.44 -20.43
N ALA A 164 13.18 -14.50 -21.30
CA ALA A 164 12.67 -13.20 -20.92
C ALA A 164 11.76 -12.60 -21.98
N GLY A 165 10.81 -11.74 -21.59
CA GLY A 165 10.03 -10.97 -22.55
C GLY A 165 10.91 -10.04 -23.36
N ALA A 166 11.70 -9.20 -22.68
CA ALA A 166 12.68 -8.32 -23.31
C ALA A 166 14.00 -8.26 -22.54
N SER A 167 15.08 -7.88 -23.22
CA SER A 167 16.37 -7.62 -22.57
C SER A 167 17.11 -6.43 -23.18
N ALA A 168 17.78 -5.64 -22.35
CA ALA A 168 18.62 -4.53 -22.77
C ALA A 168 20.01 -4.60 -22.11
N THR A 169 21.05 -4.43 -22.92
CA THR A 169 22.44 -4.28 -22.45
C THR A 169 22.79 -2.80 -22.26
N GLN A 170 23.96 -2.53 -21.67
CA GLN A 170 24.54 -1.19 -21.48
C GLN A 170 24.25 -0.20 -22.64
N LEU A 171 23.89 1.04 -22.30
CA LEU A 171 23.49 2.12 -23.23
C LEU A 171 22.26 1.83 -24.11
N SER A 172 21.60 0.68 -23.92
CA SER A 172 20.39 0.35 -24.67
C SER A 172 19.14 0.64 -23.85
N GLU A 173 18.08 1.06 -24.54
CA GLU A 173 16.87 1.59 -23.92
C GLU A 173 15.61 0.93 -24.48
N LEU A 174 14.80 0.38 -23.58
CA LEU A 174 13.47 -0.16 -23.87
C LEU A 174 12.40 0.84 -23.39
N HIS A 175 11.46 1.22 -24.25
CA HIS A 175 10.33 2.07 -23.87
C HIS A 175 9.02 1.39 -24.20
N PHE A 176 8.21 1.09 -23.19
CA PHE A 176 6.92 0.42 -23.30
C PHE A 176 5.77 1.38 -23.00
N PHE A 177 4.77 1.39 -23.87
CA PHE A 177 3.54 2.17 -23.73
C PHE A 177 2.36 1.25 -24.01
N ASP A 178 1.40 1.15 -23.09
CA ASP A 178 0.19 0.33 -23.27
C ASP A 178 0.51 -1.13 -23.70
N SER A 179 1.58 -1.72 -23.15
CA SER A 179 2.15 -2.97 -23.66
C SER A 179 2.31 -4.03 -22.58
N LEU A 180 2.27 -5.29 -23.00
CA LEU A 180 2.58 -6.46 -22.17
C LEU A 180 3.95 -7.02 -22.56
N VAL A 181 4.82 -7.22 -21.57
CA VAL A 181 6.12 -7.88 -21.74
C VAL A 181 6.18 -9.06 -20.79
N GLN A 182 6.31 -10.28 -21.31
CA GLN A 182 6.18 -11.50 -20.51
C GLN A 182 7.31 -12.50 -20.74
N GLY A 183 7.98 -12.89 -19.65
CA GLY A 183 8.77 -14.12 -19.57
C GLY A 183 7.84 -15.31 -19.34
N THR A 184 7.93 -16.38 -20.15
CA THR A 184 6.92 -17.45 -20.16
C THR A 184 7.37 -18.80 -19.62
N ALA A 185 8.67 -19.10 -19.59
CA ALA A 185 9.14 -20.37 -19.02
C ALA A 185 9.38 -20.25 -17.51
N VAL A 186 9.47 -21.40 -16.84
CA VAL A 186 9.85 -21.46 -15.42
C VAL A 186 11.24 -20.82 -15.22
N GLY A 187 11.37 -19.95 -14.23
CA GLY A 187 12.58 -19.21 -13.93
C GLY A 187 12.78 -17.94 -14.77
N SER A 188 11.84 -17.60 -15.65
CA SER A 188 11.97 -16.48 -16.59
C SER A 188 11.80 -15.11 -15.94
N THR A 189 12.21 -14.08 -16.68
CA THR A 189 12.07 -12.68 -16.26
C THR A 189 11.20 -11.91 -17.25
N GLY A 190 10.38 -10.96 -16.80
CA GLY A 190 9.69 -10.07 -17.74
C GLY A 190 10.67 -9.24 -18.55
N VAL A 191 11.46 -8.40 -17.86
CA VAL A 191 12.52 -7.59 -18.47
C VAL A 191 13.87 -7.83 -17.79
N LEU A 192 14.88 -8.19 -18.60
CA LEU A 192 16.26 -8.38 -18.14
C LEU A 192 17.14 -7.18 -18.51
N LEU A 193 17.65 -6.46 -17.51
CA LEU A 193 18.51 -5.29 -17.67
C LEU A 193 19.96 -5.62 -17.31
N ILE A 194 20.82 -5.66 -18.32
CA ILE A 194 22.25 -5.97 -18.21
C ILE A 194 23.04 -4.67 -18.36
N GLY A 195 22.91 -3.78 -17.39
CA GLY A 195 23.37 -2.38 -17.45
C GLY A 195 22.60 -1.49 -18.43
N GLY A 196 21.53 -2.01 -19.06
CA GLY A 196 20.61 -1.24 -19.88
C GLY A 196 19.46 -0.63 -19.07
N SER A 197 18.63 0.16 -19.73
CA SER A 197 17.52 0.87 -19.10
C SER A 197 16.17 0.51 -19.73
N ALA A 198 15.11 0.64 -18.93
CA ALA A 198 13.73 0.50 -19.41
C ALA A 198 12.81 1.57 -18.82
N SER A 199 11.81 1.99 -19.59
CA SER A 199 10.66 2.74 -19.10
C SER A 199 9.36 2.05 -19.49
N ALA A 200 8.36 2.11 -18.61
CA ALA A 200 7.03 1.57 -18.83
C ALA A 200 5.98 2.61 -18.45
N GLN A 201 5.05 2.87 -19.36
CA GLN A 201 3.86 3.69 -19.12
C GLN A 201 2.61 2.88 -19.44
N ASN A 202 1.67 2.85 -18.49
CA ASN A 202 0.43 2.05 -18.60
C ASN A 202 0.68 0.61 -19.10
N SER A 203 1.78 0.00 -18.65
CA SER A 203 2.29 -1.26 -19.17
C SER A 203 2.46 -2.30 -18.08
N MET A 204 2.58 -3.56 -18.49
CA MET A 204 2.69 -4.70 -17.58
C MET A 204 3.95 -5.52 -17.92
N LEU A 205 4.85 -5.66 -16.94
CA LEU A 205 6.10 -6.41 -17.06
C LEU A 205 6.02 -7.64 -16.15
N VAL A 206 5.88 -8.82 -16.74
CA VAL A 206 5.61 -10.07 -16.02
C VAL A 206 6.72 -11.07 -16.25
N GLY A 207 7.28 -11.62 -15.19
CA GLY A 207 8.10 -12.82 -15.29
C GLY A 207 7.56 -13.91 -14.40
N GLU A 208 7.68 -15.16 -14.87
CA GLU A 208 7.31 -16.32 -14.05
C GLU A 208 8.09 -16.31 -12.71
N ARG A 209 9.38 -15.93 -12.73
CA ARG A 209 10.16 -15.74 -11.50
C ARG A 209 10.23 -14.30 -11.05
N ASN A 210 10.74 -13.40 -11.89
CA ASN A 210 10.90 -11.99 -11.53
C ASN A 210 10.33 -11.08 -12.62
N GLY A 211 9.58 -10.04 -12.25
CA GLY A 211 9.06 -9.09 -13.24
C GLY A 211 10.17 -8.35 -13.96
N VAL A 212 11.09 -7.74 -13.19
CA VAL A 212 12.31 -7.13 -13.72
C VAL A 212 13.54 -7.65 -12.98
N ARG A 213 14.62 -7.90 -13.72
CA ARG A 213 15.91 -8.27 -13.14
C ARG A 213 17.03 -7.38 -13.65
N PHE A 214 17.74 -6.76 -12.72
CA PHE A 214 19.01 -6.09 -12.98
C PHE A 214 20.18 -7.04 -12.75
N THR A 215 21.18 -6.96 -13.63
CA THR A 215 22.45 -7.66 -13.53
C THR A 215 23.53 -6.87 -14.26
N ARG A 216 24.78 -7.30 -14.11
CA ARG A 216 25.92 -6.75 -14.86
C ARG A 216 26.65 -7.85 -15.63
N ALA A 217 27.15 -7.54 -16.83
CA ALA A 217 28.09 -8.41 -17.54
C ALA A 217 29.54 -7.93 -17.33
N ALA A 218 30.51 -8.80 -17.58
CA ALA A 218 31.92 -8.43 -17.48
C ALA A 218 32.27 -7.32 -18.49
N GLY A 219 33.00 -6.30 -18.04
CA GLY A 219 33.40 -5.16 -18.88
C GLY A 219 32.35 -4.08 -19.06
N ILE A 220 31.16 -4.23 -18.46
CA ILE A 220 30.11 -3.20 -18.41
C ILE A 220 30.29 -2.36 -17.15
N THR A 221 30.25 -1.03 -17.29
CA THR A 221 30.37 -0.07 -16.16
C THR A 221 29.09 0.71 -15.89
N ASP A 222 28.21 0.91 -16.88
CA ASP A 222 27.02 1.75 -16.66
C ASP A 222 25.97 1.01 -15.84
N ASP A 223 25.30 1.80 -15.02
CA ASP A 223 24.17 1.44 -14.19
C ASP A 223 22.87 1.46 -15.01
N GLY A 224 21.94 0.58 -14.63
CA GLY A 224 20.65 0.48 -15.30
C GLY A 224 19.59 1.32 -14.59
N THR A 225 18.65 1.87 -15.36
CA THR A 225 17.49 2.58 -14.82
C THR A 225 16.18 1.87 -15.21
N LEU A 226 15.24 1.79 -14.28
CA LEU A 226 13.85 1.42 -14.54
C LEU A 226 12.94 2.59 -14.16
N VAL A 227 12.11 3.06 -15.09
CA VAL A 227 11.09 4.08 -14.84
C VAL A 227 9.71 3.49 -15.05
N LEU A 228 8.86 3.54 -14.03
CA LEU A 228 7.48 3.06 -14.06
C LEU A 228 6.52 4.22 -13.85
N ASP A 229 5.60 4.40 -14.78
CA ASP A 229 4.50 5.35 -14.70
C ASP A 229 3.19 4.61 -14.93
N GLN A 230 2.33 4.60 -13.92
CA GLN A 230 1.03 3.90 -13.97
C GLN A 230 1.14 2.46 -14.48
N SER A 231 2.22 1.77 -14.11
CA SER A 231 2.60 0.46 -14.67
C SER A 231 2.70 -0.60 -13.59
N THR A 232 2.60 -1.87 -13.98
CA THR A 232 2.71 -3.01 -13.07
C THR A 232 3.93 -3.86 -13.40
N VAL A 233 4.71 -4.20 -12.38
CA VAL A 233 5.77 -5.20 -12.45
C VAL A 233 5.37 -6.39 -11.57
N GLU A 234 5.37 -7.58 -12.15
CA GLU A 234 4.94 -8.81 -11.46
C GLU A 234 5.96 -9.93 -11.63
N GLY A 235 6.46 -10.45 -10.51
CA GLY A 235 7.14 -11.74 -10.46
C GLY A 235 6.18 -12.77 -9.88
N GLU A 236 5.77 -13.77 -10.66
CA GLU A 236 4.70 -14.69 -10.22
C GLU A 236 5.14 -15.61 -9.07
N THR A 237 6.41 -16.03 -9.05
CA THR A 237 6.95 -16.93 -8.01
C THR A 237 8.08 -16.34 -7.18
N GLY A 238 8.68 -15.23 -7.63
CA GLY A 238 9.76 -14.51 -6.95
C GLY A 238 9.41 -13.04 -6.71
N ALA A 239 10.43 -12.22 -6.52
CA ALA A 239 10.26 -10.78 -6.30
C ALA A 239 9.79 -10.05 -7.56
N ALA A 240 9.08 -8.93 -7.38
CA ALA A 240 8.73 -8.04 -8.48
C ALA A 240 9.99 -7.54 -9.19
N ILE A 241 10.96 -7.03 -8.41
CA ILE A 241 12.25 -6.57 -8.90
C ILE A 241 13.38 -7.29 -8.15
N LEU A 242 14.33 -7.84 -8.91
CA LEU A 242 15.57 -8.40 -8.38
C LEU A 242 16.78 -7.60 -8.90
N VAL A 243 17.61 -7.09 -8.01
CA VAL A 243 18.91 -6.47 -8.33
C VAL A 243 20.02 -7.42 -7.89
N ALA A 244 20.59 -8.16 -8.85
CA ALA A 244 21.50 -9.25 -8.56
C ALA A 244 22.94 -8.94 -9.00
N GLY A 245 23.84 -8.87 -8.02
CA GLY A 245 25.28 -8.81 -8.21
C GLY A 245 25.94 -10.19 -8.26
N GLN A 246 27.14 -10.21 -8.85
CA GLN A 246 28.07 -11.34 -8.82
C GLN A 246 29.49 -10.79 -8.67
N THR A 247 30.44 -11.61 -8.22
CA THR A 247 31.85 -11.19 -8.10
C THR A 247 32.38 -10.60 -9.40
N GLY A 248 32.87 -9.36 -9.35
CA GLY A 248 33.35 -8.60 -10.51
C GLY A 248 32.25 -8.08 -11.46
N ARG A 249 30.97 -8.23 -11.09
CA ARG A 249 29.78 -7.85 -11.86
C ARG A 249 28.68 -7.37 -10.90
N ILE A 250 28.92 -6.22 -10.28
CA ILE A 250 28.04 -5.67 -9.24
C ILE A 250 27.27 -4.49 -9.85
N PRO A 251 25.96 -4.58 -10.12
CA PRO A 251 25.17 -3.46 -10.62
C PRO A 251 24.82 -2.46 -9.52
N THR A 252 24.71 -1.19 -9.89
CA THR A 252 23.86 -0.22 -9.20
C THR A 252 22.62 -0.01 -10.07
N ALA A 253 21.44 -0.04 -9.46
CA ALA A 253 20.17 0.18 -10.15
C ALA A 253 19.46 1.42 -9.62
N THR A 254 18.89 2.21 -10.53
CA THR A 254 17.99 3.33 -10.19
C THR A 254 16.57 2.95 -10.61
N ILE A 255 15.62 3.03 -9.69
CA ILE A 255 14.24 2.57 -9.88
C ILE A 255 13.29 3.70 -9.51
N GLU A 256 12.55 4.20 -10.48
CA GLU A 256 11.52 5.23 -10.30
C GLU A 256 10.13 4.59 -10.38
N VAL A 257 9.34 4.68 -9.31
CA VAL A 257 8.00 4.09 -9.22
C VAL A 257 6.98 5.21 -9.02
N SER A 258 6.27 5.57 -10.09
CA SER A 258 5.43 6.77 -10.13
C SER A 258 3.96 6.51 -10.47
N ASN A 259 3.10 7.42 -9.99
CA ASN A 259 1.70 7.61 -10.40
C ASN A 259 0.84 6.34 -10.37
N GLY A 260 0.79 5.67 -9.21
CA GLY A 260 -0.02 4.48 -9.01
C GLY A 260 0.59 3.22 -9.61
N SER A 261 1.89 3.21 -9.88
CA SER A 261 2.60 1.99 -10.28
C SER A 261 2.57 0.95 -9.16
N GLN A 262 2.54 -0.33 -9.55
CA GLN A 262 2.45 -1.47 -8.64
C GLN A 262 3.65 -2.41 -8.82
N LEU A 263 4.16 -2.93 -7.71
CA LEU A 263 5.19 -3.96 -7.67
C LEU A 263 4.62 -5.17 -6.93
N ILE A 264 4.52 -6.31 -7.62
CA ILE A 264 3.88 -7.53 -7.12
C ILE A 264 4.90 -8.67 -7.14
N GLY A 265 5.30 -9.15 -5.98
CA GLY A 265 6.17 -10.32 -5.84
C GLY A 265 5.40 -11.49 -5.27
N GLY A 266 5.34 -12.61 -5.98
CA GLY A 266 4.68 -13.83 -5.54
C GLY A 266 5.34 -14.47 -4.31
N ASN A 267 6.60 -14.15 -4.04
CA ASN A 267 7.28 -14.52 -2.80
C ASN A 267 7.10 -13.50 -1.66
N GLY A 268 6.28 -12.46 -1.87
CA GLY A 268 6.02 -11.39 -0.91
C GLY A 268 7.00 -10.22 -0.97
N ASN A 269 8.06 -10.28 -1.78
CA ASN A 269 9.06 -9.21 -1.88
C ASN A 269 8.83 -8.33 -3.11
N LEU A 270 8.71 -7.01 -2.91
CA LEU A 270 8.70 -6.06 -4.03
C LEU A 270 10.10 -5.78 -4.59
N LEU A 271 11.12 -5.90 -3.73
CA LEU A 271 12.53 -5.69 -4.09
C LEU A 271 13.43 -6.67 -3.34
N GLU A 272 14.29 -7.34 -4.09
CA GLU A 272 15.43 -8.09 -3.56
C GLU A 272 16.73 -7.52 -4.09
N VAL A 273 17.72 -7.32 -3.22
CA VAL A 273 19.07 -6.87 -3.60
C VAL A 273 20.10 -7.85 -3.08
N THR A 274 20.92 -8.40 -3.97
CA THR A 274 21.85 -9.50 -3.63
C THR A 274 23.22 -9.33 -4.26
N GLY A 275 24.21 -10.08 -3.78
CA GLY A 275 25.52 -10.24 -4.40
C GLY A 275 26.38 -8.97 -4.42
N GLY A 276 26.23 -8.12 -3.39
CA GLY A 276 26.94 -6.85 -3.26
C GLY A 276 26.36 -5.70 -4.10
N ALA A 277 25.24 -5.93 -4.79
CA ALA A 277 24.59 -4.91 -5.60
C ALA A 277 23.99 -3.77 -4.76
N THR A 278 23.72 -2.65 -5.43
CA THR A 278 23.04 -1.48 -4.85
C THR A 278 21.76 -1.17 -5.60
N ALA A 279 20.66 -0.89 -4.88
CA ALA A 279 19.42 -0.39 -5.46
C ALA A 279 19.03 0.95 -4.85
N ASN A 280 18.71 1.93 -5.70
CA ASN A 280 18.14 3.22 -5.29
C ASN A 280 16.72 3.29 -5.83
N MET A 281 15.71 3.27 -4.94
CA MET A 281 14.30 3.26 -5.31
C MET A 281 13.58 4.52 -4.81
N ASN A 282 13.01 5.27 -5.75
CA ASN A 282 12.20 6.44 -5.46
C ASN A 282 10.73 6.11 -5.77
N VAL A 283 9.87 6.24 -4.76
CA VAL A 283 8.43 5.98 -4.85
C VAL A 283 7.70 7.31 -4.75
N ASN A 284 6.93 7.62 -5.79
CA ASN A 284 6.20 8.87 -5.94
C ASN A 284 4.74 8.60 -6.27
N ASN A 285 3.81 9.17 -5.49
CA ASN A 285 2.37 9.03 -5.69
C ASN A 285 1.94 7.58 -5.99
N SER A 286 2.50 6.61 -5.25
CA SER A 286 2.27 5.18 -5.47
C SER A 286 2.12 4.45 -4.13
N HIS A 287 1.33 3.37 -4.12
CA HIS A 287 0.99 2.60 -2.93
C HIS A 287 1.45 1.16 -3.11
N LEU A 288 2.54 0.80 -2.44
CA LEU A 288 3.21 -0.48 -2.59
C LEU A 288 2.86 -1.43 -1.44
N ASN A 289 2.73 -2.71 -1.77
CA ASN A 289 2.53 -3.79 -0.80
C ASN A 289 3.53 -4.91 -1.10
N GLY A 290 4.40 -5.19 -0.13
CA GLY A 290 5.47 -6.15 -0.25
C GLY A 290 6.69 -5.75 0.55
N ASN A 291 7.54 -6.72 0.85
CA ASN A 291 8.74 -6.52 1.64
C ASN A 291 9.92 -6.07 0.77
N VAL A 292 10.92 -5.47 1.41
CA VAL A 292 12.24 -5.25 0.82
C VAL A 292 13.26 -6.10 1.55
N PHE A 293 14.00 -6.89 0.79
CA PHE A 293 15.05 -7.75 1.33
C PHE A 293 16.41 -7.42 0.71
N VAL A 294 17.38 -7.13 1.57
CA VAL A 294 18.77 -6.87 1.15
C VAL A 294 19.67 -7.93 1.77
N GLU A 295 20.40 -8.66 0.93
CA GLU A 295 21.41 -9.63 1.37
C GLU A 295 22.56 -8.91 2.08
N ALA A 296 23.17 -9.56 3.07
CA ALA A 296 24.34 -8.99 3.76
C ALA A 296 25.45 -8.63 2.75
N GLY A 297 25.94 -7.38 2.81
CA GLY A 297 26.94 -6.83 1.90
C GLY A 297 26.36 -6.19 0.63
N SER A 298 25.06 -6.32 0.37
CA SER A 298 24.31 -5.51 -0.59
C SER A 298 23.75 -4.24 0.07
N SER A 299 23.20 -3.35 -0.74
CA SER A 299 22.77 -2.01 -0.33
C SER A 299 21.44 -1.63 -0.97
N ALA A 300 20.53 -1.02 -0.20
CA ALA A 300 19.32 -0.42 -0.75
C ALA A 300 18.97 0.92 -0.08
N ASN A 301 18.65 1.92 -0.90
CA ASN A 301 18.21 3.24 -0.46
C ASN A 301 16.82 3.50 -1.03
N LEU A 302 15.87 3.90 -0.17
CA LEU A 302 14.48 4.10 -0.53
C LEU A 302 14.02 5.54 -0.19
N SER A 303 13.15 6.10 -1.02
CA SER A 303 12.46 7.36 -0.74
C SER A 303 10.97 7.24 -1.04
N LEU A 304 10.11 7.66 -0.10
CA LEU A 304 8.67 7.73 -0.26
C LEU A 304 8.23 9.20 -0.26
N GLN A 305 7.65 9.67 -1.36
CA GLN A 305 7.27 11.07 -1.54
C GLN A 305 5.89 11.22 -2.18
N ASN A 306 5.31 12.42 -2.08
CA ASN A 306 4.06 12.79 -2.73
C ASN A 306 2.89 11.85 -2.38
N HIS A 307 2.61 11.67 -1.08
CA HIS A 307 1.55 10.79 -0.57
C HIS A 307 1.72 9.31 -0.92
N SER A 308 2.97 8.86 -1.06
CA SER A 308 3.25 7.44 -1.31
C SER A 308 3.08 6.60 -0.07
N SER A 309 2.88 5.30 -0.26
CA SER A 309 2.94 4.35 0.83
C SER A 309 3.67 3.06 0.52
N LEU A 310 4.23 2.46 1.57
CA LEU A 310 4.77 1.10 1.54
C LEU A 310 4.17 0.32 2.69
N THR A 311 3.60 -0.85 2.43
CA THR A 311 3.16 -1.81 3.45
C THR A 311 4.00 -3.08 3.33
N GLY A 312 4.82 -3.38 4.34
CA GLY A 312 5.79 -4.47 4.29
C GLY A 312 6.89 -4.34 5.35
N SER A 313 7.67 -5.42 5.56
CA SER A 313 8.89 -5.40 6.36
C SER A 313 10.10 -4.98 5.52
N LEU A 314 11.03 -4.23 6.11
CA LEU A 314 12.29 -3.84 5.48
C LEU A 314 13.45 -4.50 6.22
N LEU A 315 14.27 -5.28 5.53
CA LEU A 315 15.38 -6.02 6.13
C LEU A 315 16.71 -5.62 5.48
N ASN A 316 17.62 -5.10 6.30
CA ASN A 316 18.96 -4.62 5.92
C ASN A 316 18.92 -3.48 4.87
N VAL A 317 17.88 -2.65 4.91
CA VAL A 317 17.83 -1.45 4.06
C VAL A 317 18.79 -0.40 4.63
N ASP A 318 19.65 0.20 3.81
CA ASP A 318 20.64 1.16 4.30
C ASP A 318 19.99 2.48 4.68
N SER A 319 19.07 2.98 3.85
CA SER A 319 18.36 4.21 4.15
C SER A 319 16.92 4.23 3.65
N LEU A 320 16.06 4.86 4.44
CA LEU A 320 14.69 5.19 4.08
C LEU A 320 14.42 6.66 4.37
N ALA A 321 14.01 7.42 3.36
CA ALA A 321 13.50 8.78 3.51
C ALA A 321 11.98 8.79 3.31
N ILE A 322 11.23 9.41 4.23
CA ILE A 322 9.76 9.51 4.14
C ILE A 322 9.34 10.99 4.22
N GLY A 323 8.82 11.50 3.10
CA GLY A 323 8.30 12.86 3.00
C GLY A 323 6.89 13.03 3.54
N ASP A 324 6.46 14.29 3.61
CA ASP A 324 5.14 14.70 4.11
C ASP A 324 3.99 13.97 3.40
N GLY A 325 2.96 13.59 4.18
CA GLY A 325 1.81 12.82 3.71
C GLY A 325 2.10 11.38 3.26
N SER A 326 3.37 10.95 3.26
CA SER A 326 3.76 9.58 2.90
C SER A 326 3.90 8.71 4.15
N PHE A 327 3.67 7.40 4.00
CA PHE A 327 3.69 6.49 5.15
C PHE A 327 4.28 5.11 4.86
N TRP A 328 4.94 4.56 5.87
CA TRP A 328 5.36 3.16 5.90
C TRP A 328 4.55 2.40 6.96
N ASN A 329 3.86 1.33 6.56
CA ASN A 329 3.16 0.42 7.46
C ASN A 329 3.97 -0.88 7.59
N LEU A 330 4.54 -1.12 8.77
CA LEU A 330 5.31 -2.32 9.08
C LEU A 330 4.38 -3.52 9.21
N THR A 331 4.76 -4.64 8.58
CA THR A 331 4.06 -5.93 8.71
C THR A 331 4.87 -6.97 9.48
N GLY A 332 6.02 -6.56 10.04
CA GLY A 332 6.95 -7.40 10.76
C GLY A 332 8.13 -6.59 11.30
N ASN A 333 8.95 -7.22 12.15
CA ASN A 333 10.20 -6.62 12.61
C ASN A 333 11.05 -6.19 11.41
N SER A 334 11.65 -5.01 11.52
CA SER A 334 12.36 -4.38 10.41
C SER A 334 13.69 -3.80 10.88
N LEU A 335 14.67 -3.80 9.98
CA LEU A 335 16.02 -3.31 10.20
C LEU A 335 16.39 -2.35 9.06
N VAL A 336 16.56 -1.09 9.41
CA VAL A 336 16.94 0.00 8.49
C VAL A 336 18.17 0.72 9.07
N GLY A 337 19.15 1.10 8.27
CA GLY A 337 20.30 1.87 8.75
C GLY A 337 19.88 3.27 9.17
N ALA A 338 19.64 4.16 8.20
CA ALA A 338 19.22 5.53 8.43
C ALA A 338 17.73 5.73 8.08
N LEU A 339 16.96 6.28 9.03
CA LEU A 339 15.59 6.74 8.78
C LEU A 339 15.54 8.28 8.83
N ASP A 340 15.20 8.90 7.72
CA ASP A 340 14.99 10.35 7.63
C ASP A 340 13.51 10.67 7.41
N LEU A 341 12.94 11.49 8.30
CA LEU A 341 11.52 11.87 8.24
C LEU A 341 11.39 13.36 7.95
N ALA A 342 10.58 13.71 6.96
CA ALA A 342 10.25 15.09 6.62
C ALA A 342 8.72 15.29 6.63
N GLY A 343 8.10 15.03 7.78
CA GLY A 343 6.64 14.99 7.97
C GLY A 343 6.01 13.61 7.74
N GLY A 344 6.82 12.60 7.40
CA GLY A 344 6.38 11.24 7.15
C GLY A 344 5.83 10.51 8.39
N THR A 345 5.06 9.45 8.15
CA THR A 345 4.50 8.58 9.20
C THR A 345 5.03 7.15 9.09
N VAL A 346 5.43 6.57 10.23
CA VAL A 346 5.76 5.15 10.35
C VAL A 346 4.72 4.49 11.26
N LYS A 347 3.93 3.56 10.72
CA LYS A 347 2.93 2.80 11.48
C LYS A 347 3.47 1.41 11.76
N PHE A 348 3.45 1.02 13.02
CA PHE A 348 3.75 -0.33 13.45
C PHE A 348 2.48 -1.17 13.38
N GLY A 349 2.47 -2.15 12.49
CA GLY A 349 1.48 -3.22 12.48
C GLY A 349 0.01 -2.82 12.42
N GLU A 350 -0.82 -3.82 12.70
CA GLU A 350 -2.20 -3.62 13.09
C GLU A 350 -2.31 -3.66 14.62
N THR A 351 -3.48 -3.32 15.17
CA THR A 351 -3.66 -3.05 16.61
C THR A 351 -3.29 -4.20 17.55
N ASP A 352 -3.21 -5.44 17.05
CA ASP A 352 -2.91 -6.67 17.79
C ASP A 352 -1.59 -7.35 17.36
N ALA A 353 -0.77 -6.66 16.56
CA ALA A 353 0.55 -7.13 16.15
C ALA A 353 1.63 -6.15 16.63
N PHE A 354 2.57 -6.66 17.44
CA PHE A 354 3.63 -5.85 18.04
C PHE A 354 4.98 -6.19 17.43
N TYR A 355 5.69 -5.18 16.95
CA TYR A 355 6.93 -5.27 16.21
C TYR A 355 8.02 -4.35 16.78
N GLN A 356 9.25 -4.71 16.48
CA GLN A 356 10.43 -3.90 16.71
C GLN A 356 10.95 -3.31 15.41
N LEU A 357 11.23 -2.01 15.42
CA LEU A 357 11.96 -1.32 14.36
C LEU A 357 13.35 -0.99 14.87
N ASP A 358 14.36 -1.63 14.27
CA ASP A 358 15.77 -1.37 14.54
C ASP A 358 16.34 -0.38 13.53
N LEU A 359 16.92 0.69 14.05
CA LEU A 359 17.58 1.77 13.31
C LEU A 359 19.04 1.93 13.76
N GLU A 360 19.93 2.31 12.84
CA GLU A 360 21.24 2.86 13.21
C GLU A 360 21.14 4.35 13.55
N THR A 361 20.44 5.13 12.72
CA THR A 361 20.26 6.57 12.92
C THR A 361 18.85 7.03 12.59
N LEU A 362 18.40 8.09 13.26
CA LEU A 362 17.10 8.73 13.04
C LEU A 362 17.28 10.25 12.92
N SER A 363 16.66 10.87 11.92
CA SER A 363 16.70 12.33 11.73
C SER A 363 15.37 12.93 11.29
N GLY A 364 15.29 14.26 11.44
CA GLY A 364 14.20 15.07 10.91
C GLY A 364 13.00 15.19 11.85
N ASN A 365 11.80 15.09 11.29
CA ASN A 365 10.54 15.18 12.04
C ASN A 365 9.49 14.26 11.44
N GLY A 366 8.84 13.44 12.26
CA GLY A 366 7.77 12.56 11.81
C GLY A 366 6.92 12.01 12.94
N THR A 367 5.97 11.13 12.58
CA THR A 367 5.08 10.48 13.53
C THR A 367 5.25 8.97 13.50
N PHE A 368 5.42 8.36 14.66
CA PHE A 368 5.38 6.91 14.85
C PHE A 368 4.03 6.52 15.45
N VAL A 369 3.27 5.67 14.76
CA VAL A 369 2.00 5.11 15.24
C VAL A 369 2.25 3.72 15.78
N MET A 370 2.00 3.53 17.07
CA MET A 370 2.43 2.36 17.84
C MET A 370 1.25 1.74 18.56
N GLY A 371 1.10 0.42 18.44
CA GLY A 371 0.21 -0.42 19.19
C GLY A 371 0.77 -0.83 20.55
N ALA A 372 -0.13 -1.11 21.49
CA ALA A 372 0.19 -1.74 22.76
C ALA A 372 -0.97 -2.59 23.28
N ASP A 373 -0.64 -3.70 23.94
CA ASP A 373 -1.49 -4.42 24.87
C ASP A 373 -0.87 -4.36 26.27
N PHE A 374 -1.19 -3.27 26.97
CA PHE A 374 -0.68 -3.02 28.32
C PHE A 374 -1.13 -4.05 29.37
N ALA A 375 -2.23 -4.78 29.11
CA ALA A 375 -2.70 -5.83 30.02
C ALA A 375 -1.85 -7.10 29.89
N GLN A 376 -1.13 -7.27 28.78
CA GLN A 376 -0.16 -8.34 28.56
C GLN A 376 1.29 -7.86 28.67
N GLY A 377 1.53 -6.56 28.78
CA GLY A 377 2.87 -5.98 28.78
C GLY A 377 3.54 -6.06 27.40
N LEU A 378 2.74 -6.04 26.32
CA LEU A 378 3.22 -6.05 24.95
C LEU A 378 3.06 -4.67 24.35
N ASN A 379 4.05 -4.22 23.58
CA ASN A 379 3.98 -2.99 22.81
C ASN A 379 4.97 -3.03 21.65
N ASP A 380 4.72 -2.18 20.66
CA ASP A 380 5.70 -1.87 19.64
C ASP A 380 6.91 -1.15 20.23
N PHE A 381 8.08 -1.36 19.63
CA PHE A 381 9.33 -0.79 20.13
C PHE A 381 10.18 -0.18 19.02
N LEU A 382 10.62 1.06 19.24
CA LEU A 382 11.53 1.77 18.35
C LEU A 382 12.94 1.77 18.96
N ASN A 383 13.88 1.06 18.33
CA ASN A 383 15.24 0.91 18.80
C ASN A 383 16.21 1.63 17.86
N ILE A 384 16.84 2.71 18.30
CA ILE A 384 17.90 3.39 17.55
C ILE A 384 19.23 3.11 18.22
N SER A 385 20.11 2.33 17.60
CA SER A 385 21.39 1.94 18.21
C SER A 385 22.44 3.06 18.20
N GLY A 386 22.32 4.04 17.32
CA GLY A 386 23.21 5.20 17.18
C GLY A 386 22.51 6.52 17.55
N ASP A 387 22.93 7.61 16.90
CA ASP A 387 22.40 8.94 17.17
C ASP A 387 21.00 9.15 16.58
N ALA A 388 20.11 9.70 17.39
CA ALA A 388 18.80 10.20 16.97
C ALA A 388 18.75 11.72 17.11
N THR A 389 18.24 12.42 16.09
CA THR A 389 18.12 13.88 16.07
C THR A 389 16.73 14.33 15.63
N GLY A 390 16.37 15.56 15.99
CA GLY A 390 15.13 16.21 15.57
C GLY A 390 13.89 15.90 16.42
N GLN A 391 12.71 16.30 15.92
CA GLN A 391 11.47 16.34 16.72
C GLN A 391 10.46 15.32 16.23
N HIS A 392 10.14 14.32 17.05
CA HIS A 392 9.29 13.20 16.68
C HIS A 392 8.04 13.11 17.57
N SER A 393 6.94 12.68 16.95
CA SER A 393 5.67 12.45 17.64
C SER A 393 5.39 10.95 17.76
N LEU A 394 4.84 10.53 18.90
CA LEU A 394 4.44 9.16 19.20
C LEU A 394 2.93 9.11 19.37
N LEU A 395 2.22 8.44 18.47
CA LEU A 395 0.81 8.09 18.63
C LEU A 395 0.73 6.66 19.15
N VAL A 396 0.60 6.52 20.46
CA VAL A 396 0.53 5.21 21.12
C VAL A 396 -0.93 4.87 21.42
N ALA A 397 -1.34 3.66 21.05
CA ALA A 397 -2.72 3.20 21.23
C ALA A 397 -3.16 3.24 22.70
N SER A 398 -4.35 3.78 22.95
CA SER A 398 -4.96 3.80 24.28
C SER A 398 -5.70 2.50 24.59
N SER A 399 -5.80 2.13 25.87
CA SER A 399 -6.51 0.94 26.34
C SER A 399 -7.45 1.26 27.49
N GLY A 400 -8.62 0.60 27.50
CA GLY A 400 -9.54 0.63 28.64
C GLY A 400 -9.18 -0.33 29.77
N LEU A 401 -8.16 -1.17 29.59
CA LEU A 401 -7.72 -2.15 30.57
C LEU A 401 -6.58 -1.59 31.42
N GLU A 402 -6.50 -2.03 32.68
CA GLU A 402 -5.40 -1.66 33.57
C GLU A 402 -4.08 -2.28 33.09
N PRO A 403 -2.97 -1.53 33.13
CA PRO A 403 -1.65 -2.05 32.78
C PRO A 403 -1.12 -2.98 33.90
N VAL A 404 -0.36 -4.01 33.54
CA VAL A 404 0.34 -4.86 34.52
C VAL A 404 1.41 -4.05 35.26
N SER A 405 2.22 -3.30 34.50
CA SER A 405 3.26 -2.40 34.99
C SER A 405 3.41 -1.20 34.04
N PRO A 406 2.73 -0.06 34.28
CA PRO A 406 2.78 1.06 33.36
C PRO A 406 4.16 1.72 33.25
N GLY A 407 4.96 1.71 34.32
CA GLY A 407 6.31 2.30 34.31
C GLY A 407 7.36 1.47 33.56
N ASP A 408 7.03 0.20 33.22
CA ASP A 408 7.93 -0.71 32.50
C ASP A 408 7.64 -0.71 30.98
N VAL A 409 6.65 0.08 30.53
CA VAL A 409 6.31 0.20 29.10
C VAL A 409 7.39 1.04 28.41
N HIS A 410 8.34 0.34 27.80
CA HIS A 410 9.47 0.92 27.08
C HIS A 410 9.09 1.15 25.61
N ILE A 411 9.13 2.40 25.15
CA ILE A 411 8.61 2.78 23.83
C ILE A 411 9.74 3.06 22.84
N VAL A 412 10.76 3.80 23.26
CA VAL A 412 11.88 4.21 22.41
C VAL A 412 13.19 4.07 23.16
N HIS A 413 14.22 3.57 22.48
CA HIS A 413 15.62 3.63 22.88
C HIS A 413 16.46 4.39 21.85
N THR A 414 17.42 5.21 22.30
CA THR A 414 18.46 5.80 21.44
C THR A 414 19.89 5.47 21.91
N GLY A 415 20.84 5.38 20.99
CA GLY A 415 22.26 5.27 21.31
C GLY A 415 22.86 6.60 21.76
N GLY A 416 22.28 7.71 21.31
CA GLY A 416 22.70 9.07 21.60
C GLY A 416 21.89 10.10 20.81
N GLY A 417 22.44 11.30 20.67
CA GLY A 417 21.84 12.41 19.92
C GLY A 417 20.93 13.32 20.77
N ASP A 418 20.22 14.22 20.08
CA ASP A 418 19.39 15.29 20.65
C ASP A 418 17.90 15.19 20.28
N ALA A 419 17.46 14.02 19.81
CA ALA A 419 16.06 13.81 19.46
C ALA A 419 15.11 14.04 20.65
N GLU A 420 14.00 14.72 20.38
CA GLU A 420 12.89 14.84 21.31
C GLU A 420 11.68 14.03 20.82
N PHE A 421 11.08 13.28 21.74
CA PHE A 421 9.84 12.53 21.50
C PHE A 421 8.70 13.11 22.34
N SER A 422 7.53 13.26 21.73
CA SER A 422 6.32 13.73 22.41
C SER A 422 5.10 12.89 22.05
N LEU A 423 4.19 12.69 23.00
CA LEU A 423 2.95 11.96 22.74
C LEU A 423 1.95 12.83 21.98
N VAL A 424 1.38 12.29 20.91
CA VAL A 424 0.21 12.89 20.25
C VAL A 424 -0.92 12.95 21.28
N GLY A 425 -1.56 14.12 21.41
CA GLY A 425 -2.58 14.36 22.43
C GLY A 425 -2.05 14.55 23.86
N GLY A 426 -0.73 14.44 24.06
CA GLY A 426 -0.01 14.74 25.30
C GLY A 426 -0.04 13.63 26.36
N ALA A 427 -0.81 12.56 26.17
CA ALA A 427 -0.88 11.42 27.08
C ALA A 427 -1.41 10.16 26.39
N VAL A 428 -1.15 8.99 26.97
CA VAL A 428 -1.79 7.71 26.61
C VAL A 428 -2.80 7.35 27.69
N ASP A 429 -4.04 7.03 27.30
CA ASP A 429 -5.05 6.58 28.26
C ASP A 429 -4.92 5.07 28.46
N VAL A 430 -4.68 4.65 29.70
CA VAL A 430 -4.55 3.25 30.10
C VAL A 430 -5.36 2.99 31.37
N GLY A 431 -6.48 2.28 31.21
CA GLY A 431 -7.40 1.99 32.31
C GLY A 431 -7.93 3.28 32.96
N ALA A 432 -7.80 3.36 34.28
CA ALA A 432 -8.31 4.50 35.04
C ALA A 432 -7.50 5.80 34.86
N TRP A 433 -6.31 5.73 34.25
CA TRP A 433 -5.32 6.81 34.24
C TRP A 433 -4.86 7.19 32.83
N SER A 434 -4.40 8.43 32.67
CA SER A 434 -3.65 8.92 31.52
C SER A 434 -2.20 9.11 31.93
N TYR A 435 -1.28 8.61 31.12
CA TYR A 435 0.17 8.64 31.37
C TYR A 435 0.86 9.57 30.38
N GLY A 436 1.78 10.39 30.89
CA GLY A 436 2.70 11.17 30.04
C GLY A 436 3.88 10.31 29.57
N LEU A 437 4.83 10.95 28.89
CA LEU A 437 6.10 10.34 28.48
C LEU A 437 7.21 10.84 29.40
N LYS A 438 8.05 9.95 29.91
CA LYS A 438 9.26 10.28 30.68
C LYS A 438 10.48 9.75 29.94
N GLN A 439 11.48 10.60 29.78
CA GLN A 439 12.81 10.20 29.37
C GLN A 439 13.67 9.85 30.60
N ASP A 440 14.37 8.73 30.55
CA ASP A 440 15.34 8.28 31.55
C ASP A 440 16.63 7.86 30.83
N GLY A 441 17.65 8.72 30.85
CA GLY A 441 18.81 8.55 29.98
C GLY A 441 18.42 8.65 28.50
N ASN A 442 18.68 7.59 27.75
CA ASN A 442 18.36 7.51 26.32
C ASN A 442 17.10 6.64 26.04
N ASP A 443 16.27 6.43 27.06
CA ASP A 443 15.11 5.57 26.98
C ASP A 443 13.84 6.35 27.32
N TRP A 444 12.74 6.07 26.63
CA TRP A 444 11.44 6.71 26.83
C TRP A 444 10.40 5.70 27.30
N PHE A 445 9.78 6.00 28.43
CA PHE A 445 8.76 5.18 29.09
C PHE A 445 7.48 5.97 29.33
N LEU A 446 6.37 5.28 29.57
CA LEU A 446 5.20 5.93 30.17
C LEU A 446 5.51 6.37 31.60
N ASP A 447 5.10 7.60 31.97
CA ASP A 447 5.36 8.18 33.29
C ASP A 447 4.23 7.89 34.29
N PRO A 448 4.41 6.97 35.26
CA PRO A 448 3.41 6.73 36.29
C PRO A 448 3.33 7.83 37.36
N SER A 449 4.38 8.66 37.50
CA SER A 449 4.49 9.65 38.58
C SER A 449 3.65 10.90 38.32
N ALA A 450 3.45 11.26 37.06
CA ALA A 450 2.66 12.42 36.62
C ALA A 450 1.26 12.03 36.09
N ARG A 451 0.75 10.84 36.42
CA ARG A 451 -0.52 10.34 35.87
C ARG A 451 -1.72 11.20 36.29
N THR A 452 -2.68 11.34 35.38
CA THR A 452 -3.96 12.02 35.63
C THR A 452 -5.13 11.07 35.42
N ILE A 453 -6.33 11.41 35.90
CA ILE A 453 -7.51 10.56 35.73
C ILE A 453 -7.88 10.51 34.25
N SER A 454 -8.09 9.33 33.65
CA SER A 454 -8.39 9.18 32.22
C SER A 454 -9.73 9.81 31.80
N PRO A 455 -9.93 10.17 30.51
CA PRO A 455 -11.22 10.64 30.01
C PRO A 455 -12.37 9.69 30.35
N GLY A 456 -12.14 8.37 30.29
CA GLY A 456 -13.12 7.35 30.66
C GLY A 456 -13.55 7.46 32.12
N THR A 457 -12.58 7.52 33.04
CA THR A 457 -12.87 7.68 34.47
C THR A 457 -13.53 9.02 34.77
N ARG A 458 -13.07 10.12 34.14
CA ARG A 458 -13.71 11.45 34.29
C ARG A 458 -15.17 11.42 33.87
N SER A 459 -15.50 10.72 32.78
CA SER A 459 -16.88 10.57 32.32
C SER A 459 -17.76 9.87 33.36
N VAL A 460 -17.28 8.75 33.89
CA VAL A 460 -18.01 8.00 34.93
C VAL A 460 -18.23 8.86 36.17
N LEU A 461 -17.19 9.55 36.66
CA LEU A 461 -17.30 10.44 37.83
C LEU A 461 -18.27 11.60 37.59
N ALA A 462 -18.26 12.20 36.39
CA ALA A 462 -19.18 13.28 36.04
C ALA A 462 -20.64 12.79 36.01
N LEU A 463 -20.91 11.62 35.40
CA LEU A 463 -22.24 11.01 35.37
C LEU A 463 -22.79 10.79 36.79
N PHE A 464 -21.98 10.23 37.69
CA PHE A 464 -22.37 10.07 39.10
C PHE A 464 -22.70 11.41 39.79
N ASN A 465 -21.97 12.48 39.46
CA ASN A 465 -22.17 13.80 40.04
C ASN A 465 -23.35 14.58 39.42
N THR A 466 -24.14 13.99 38.52
CA THR A 466 -25.33 14.64 37.94
C THR A 466 -26.60 14.49 38.75
N ALA A 467 -26.66 13.53 39.69
CA ALA A 467 -27.88 13.28 40.46
C ALA A 467 -28.42 14.55 41.16
N PRO A 468 -27.59 15.40 41.81
CA PRO A 468 -28.09 16.62 42.45
C PRO A 468 -28.66 17.64 41.46
N THR A 469 -27.99 17.88 40.33
CA THR A 469 -28.47 18.87 39.33
C THR A 469 -29.74 18.39 38.64
N VAL A 470 -29.83 17.11 38.31
CA VAL A 470 -31.04 16.48 37.78
C VAL A 470 -32.19 16.63 38.79
N TRP A 471 -31.94 16.32 40.06
CA TRP A 471 -32.94 16.45 41.13
C TRP A 471 -33.41 17.90 41.30
N TYR A 472 -32.50 18.88 41.34
CA TYR A 472 -32.87 20.28 41.51
C TYR A 472 -33.74 20.78 40.36
N GLY A 473 -33.40 20.42 39.13
CA GLY A 473 -34.17 20.82 37.96
C GLY A 473 -35.56 20.21 37.92
N GLU A 474 -35.69 18.95 38.37
CA GLU A 474 -36.97 18.27 38.53
C GLU A 474 -37.83 18.88 39.65
N MET A 475 -37.20 19.42 40.70
CA MET A 475 -37.92 20.04 41.81
C MET A 475 -38.47 21.44 41.49
N THR A 476 -37.98 22.09 40.43
CA THR A 476 -38.46 23.40 40.00
C THR A 476 -39.97 23.39 39.74
N SER A 477 -40.48 22.37 39.04
CA SER A 477 -41.92 22.27 38.74
C SER A 477 -42.79 22.07 39.98
N LEU A 478 -42.30 21.33 40.98
CA LEU A 478 -43.01 21.17 42.25
C LEU A 478 -42.95 22.48 43.04
N ARG A 479 -41.78 23.13 43.17
CA ARG A 479 -41.66 24.42 43.88
C ARG A 479 -42.58 25.50 43.29
N SER A 480 -42.77 25.51 41.97
CA SER A 480 -43.78 26.38 41.34
C SER A 480 -45.21 26.01 41.77
N ARG A 481 -45.59 24.71 41.82
CA ARG A 481 -46.88 24.28 42.37
C ARG A 481 -47.07 24.76 43.80
N MET A 482 -46.05 24.58 44.63
CA MET A 482 -46.06 25.01 46.03
C MET A 482 -46.26 26.53 46.18
N GLY A 483 -45.66 27.31 45.29
CA GLY A 483 -45.89 28.76 45.22
C GLY A 483 -47.33 29.11 44.85
N GLU A 484 -47.91 28.42 43.86
CA GLU A 484 -49.30 28.65 43.45
C GLU A 484 -50.30 28.31 44.56
N LEU A 485 -50.11 27.19 45.25
CA LEU A 485 -50.95 26.78 46.38
C LEU A 485 -51.00 27.83 47.49
N ARG A 486 -49.91 28.58 47.70
CA ARG A 486 -49.86 29.69 48.68
C ARG A 486 -50.59 30.95 48.24
N HIS A 487 -50.77 31.15 46.94
CA HIS A 487 -51.39 32.36 46.38
C HIS A 487 -52.85 32.17 45.97
N HIS A 488 -53.34 30.93 45.94
CA HIS A 488 -54.67 30.54 45.47
C HIS A 488 -55.39 29.69 46.53
N ASP A 489 -55.46 30.18 47.78
CA ASP A 489 -56.25 29.60 48.87
C ASP A 489 -56.11 28.08 49.07
N ALA A 490 -54.90 27.54 48.88
CA ALA A 490 -54.62 26.10 48.98
C ALA A 490 -55.48 25.21 48.06
N GLU A 491 -55.93 25.71 46.91
CA GLU A 491 -56.77 24.96 45.97
C GLU A 491 -56.03 23.76 45.37
N GLY A 492 -56.37 22.57 45.88
CA GLY A 492 -55.83 21.29 45.42
C GLY A 492 -56.24 20.94 43.99
N GLY A 493 -55.45 20.13 43.29
CA GLY A 493 -55.82 19.66 41.95
C GLY A 493 -54.71 18.94 41.19
N GLY A 494 -55.04 18.52 39.98
CA GLY A 494 -54.09 17.95 39.03
C GLY A 494 -53.27 19.02 38.32
N TRP A 495 -51.98 18.76 38.12
CA TRP A 495 -51.08 19.68 37.44
C TRP A 495 -50.10 18.95 36.52
N ILE A 496 -49.65 19.64 35.48
CA ILE A 496 -48.61 19.17 34.55
C ILE A 496 -47.72 20.36 34.16
N ARG A 497 -46.41 20.16 34.13
CA ARG A 497 -45.43 21.19 33.75
C ARG A 497 -44.28 20.59 32.96
N SER A 498 -43.87 21.26 31.89
CA SER A 498 -42.57 21.06 31.26
C SER A 498 -41.52 21.99 31.86
N TYR A 499 -40.26 21.58 31.90
CA TYR A 499 -39.16 22.41 32.35
C TYR A 499 -37.89 22.17 31.53
N GLY A 500 -37.00 23.16 31.57
CA GLY A 500 -35.67 23.07 30.98
C GLY A 500 -34.66 23.84 31.84
N ASN A 501 -33.49 23.25 32.06
CA ASN A 501 -32.42 23.81 32.88
C ASN A 501 -31.09 23.72 32.16
N LYS A 502 -30.18 24.66 32.44
CA LYS A 502 -28.79 24.60 32.04
C LYS A 502 -27.91 24.71 33.27
N TYR A 503 -27.01 23.76 33.46
CA TYR A 503 -26.02 23.78 34.54
C TYR A 503 -24.61 23.82 33.96
N SER A 504 -23.73 24.55 34.62
CA SER A 504 -22.28 24.53 34.39
C SER A 504 -21.63 24.18 35.71
N VAL A 505 -21.17 22.93 35.83
CA VAL A 505 -20.60 22.40 37.06
C VAL A 505 -19.09 22.41 36.93
N SER A 506 -18.41 23.16 37.80
CA SER A 506 -16.98 23.06 37.99
C SER A 506 -16.67 21.92 38.95
N GLY A 507 -15.58 21.20 38.71
CA GLY A 507 -15.12 20.11 39.57
C GLY A 507 -13.60 20.06 39.58
N ALA A 508 -13.02 19.63 40.70
CA ALA A 508 -11.59 19.36 40.78
C ALA A 508 -11.18 18.21 39.84
N ASN A 509 -9.93 18.18 39.39
CA ASN A 509 -9.38 17.10 38.56
C ASN A 509 -10.15 16.83 37.24
N GLY A 510 -10.78 17.88 36.66
CA GLY A 510 -11.37 17.80 35.33
C GLY A 510 -12.72 17.09 35.24
N VAL A 511 -13.40 16.82 36.36
CA VAL A 511 -14.73 16.16 36.41
C VAL A 511 -15.91 17.11 36.19
N GLY A 512 -15.64 18.37 35.81
CA GLY A 512 -16.68 19.35 35.49
C GLY A 512 -17.43 19.01 34.20
N TYR A 513 -18.66 19.51 34.07
CA TYR A 513 -19.52 19.26 32.92
C TYR A 513 -20.48 20.42 32.66
N LYS A 514 -20.90 20.55 31.41
CA LYS A 514 -22.07 21.38 31.03
C LYS A 514 -23.25 20.46 30.82
N GLN A 515 -24.40 20.82 31.37
CA GLN A 515 -25.61 20.01 31.30
C GLN A 515 -26.76 20.82 30.71
N SER A 516 -27.47 20.25 29.75
CA SER A 516 -28.77 20.73 29.29
C SER A 516 -29.82 19.69 29.67
N GLN A 517 -30.70 20.02 30.61
CA GLN A 517 -31.76 19.16 31.07
C GLN A 517 -33.11 19.62 30.53
N ARG A 518 -33.96 18.69 30.11
CA ARG A 518 -35.35 18.94 29.75
C ARG A 518 -36.22 17.82 30.30
N GLY A 519 -37.45 18.14 30.68
CA GLY A 519 -38.36 17.13 31.21
C GLY A 519 -39.77 17.64 31.40
N PHE A 520 -40.60 16.77 31.92
CA PHE A 520 -41.93 17.12 32.40
C PHE A 520 -42.21 16.45 33.74
N SER A 521 -43.03 17.11 34.53
CA SER A 521 -43.59 16.61 35.79
C SER A 521 -45.10 16.70 35.72
N LEU A 522 -45.77 15.74 36.33
CA LEU A 522 -47.21 15.79 36.58
C LEU A 522 -47.50 15.33 38.00
N GLY A 523 -48.60 15.80 38.57
CA GLY A 523 -48.99 15.43 39.91
C GLY A 523 -50.43 15.77 40.22
N ALA A 524 -50.86 15.39 41.41
CA ALA A 524 -52.16 15.71 41.95
C ALA A 524 -52.05 15.88 43.46
N ASP A 525 -52.75 16.88 43.99
CA ASP A 525 -52.79 17.19 45.41
C ASP A 525 -54.19 17.53 45.93
N ALA A 526 -54.40 17.29 47.23
CA ALA A 526 -55.64 17.61 47.92
C ALA A 526 -55.38 17.90 49.42
N PRO A 527 -56.22 18.73 50.07
CA PRO A 527 -56.17 18.94 51.51
C PRO A 527 -56.54 17.64 52.26
N LEU A 528 -55.97 17.43 53.45
CA LEU A 528 -56.30 16.25 54.27
C LEU A 528 -57.76 16.24 54.78
N SER A 529 -58.35 17.42 54.98
CA SER A 529 -59.76 17.66 55.31
C SER A 529 -60.16 19.09 54.92
N GLU A 530 -61.44 19.41 54.89
CA GLU A 530 -61.94 20.73 54.43
C GLU A 530 -61.34 21.93 55.22
N ASP A 531 -61.07 21.76 56.52
CA ASP A 531 -60.43 22.80 57.36
C ASP A 531 -58.92 22.57 57.61
N SER A 532 -58.29 21.64 56.88
CA SER A 532 -56.89 21.27 57.12
C SER A 532 -55.92 22.29 56.52
N GLN A 533 -54.96 22.73 57.34
CA GLN A 533 -53.80 23.51 56.88
C GLN A 533 -52.75 22.66 56.14
N TRP A 534 -52.94 21.34 56.09
CA TRP A 534 -52.08 20.40 55.38
C TRP A 534 -52.69 19.94 54.05
N LEU A 535 -51.87 19.99 53.01
CA LEU A 535 -52.15 19.42 51.69
C LEU A 535 -51.08 18.39 51.33
N VAL A 536 -51.53 17.26 50.79
CA VAL A 536 -50.67 16.15 50.38
C VAL A 536 -50.87 15.86 48.90
N GLY A 537 -49.80 15.44 48.24
CA GLY A 537 -49.85 15.13 46.83
C GLY A 537 -48.84 14.09 46.40
N VAL A 538 -49.07 13.57 45.20
CA VAL A 538 -48.15 12.66 44.51
C VAL A 538 -47.72 13.29 43.20
N MET A 539 -46.49 12.99 42.78
CA MET A 539 -45.94 13.44 41.50
C MET A 539 -45.16 12.33 40.83
N ALA A 540 -45.13 12.38 39.51
CA ALA A 540 -44.25 11.56 38.68
C ALA A 540 -43.72 12.40 37.52
N GLY A 541 -42.64 11.94 36.89
CA GLY A 541 -42.12 12.62 35.71
C GLY A 541 -40.92 11.95 35.10
N HIS A 542 -40.45 12.59 34.03
CA HIS A 542 -39.31 12.13 33.26
C HIS A 542 -38.43 13.31 32.85
N SER A 543 -37.11 13.10 32.88
CA SER A 543 -36.14 14.06 32.35
C SER A 543 -35.04 13.40 31.52
N ASN A 544 -34.58 14.11 30.50
CA ASN A 544 -33.37 13.81 29.75
C ASN A 544 -32.35 14.93 29.97
N SER A 545 -31.11 14.55 30.29
CA SER A 545 -29.99 15.46 30.44
C SER A 545 -28.88 15.09 29.47
N ASP A 546 -28.46 16.05 28.65
CA ASP A 546 -27.28 15.90 27.80
C ASP A 546 -26.09 16.60 28.47
N LEU A 547 -24.96 15.90 28.52
CA LEU A 547 -23.72 16.31 29.16
C LEU A 547 -22.62 16.49 28.12
N ASP A 548 -21.96 17.64 28.19
CA ASP A 548 -20.75 17.95 27.45
C ASP A 548 -19.57 17.99 28.42
N LEU A 549 -18.59 17.10 28.18
CA LEU A 549 -17.38 16.94 28.97
C LEU A 549 -16.14 17.30 28.12
N SER A 550 -14.98 17.37 28.76
CA SER A 550 -13.72 17.65 28.06
C SER A 550 -13.33 16.56 27.04
N ARG A 551 -12.48 16.93 26.06
CA ARG A 551 -11.90 16.04 25.04
C ARG A 551 -12.93 15.29 24.18
N GLY A 552 -14.02 15.95 23.81
CA GLY A 552 -15.05 15.37 22.94
C GLY A 552 -15.86 14.24 23.59
N THR A 553 -15.75 14.09 24.90
CA THR A 553 -16.53 13.13 25.68
C THR A 553 -17.92 13.70 25.96
N SER A 554 -18.96 12.88 25.81
CA SER A 554 -20.35 13.27 26.04
C SER A 554 -21.11 12.20 26.81
N GLY A 555 -22.17 12.60 27.51
CA GLY A 555 -23.01 11.69 28.25
C GLY A 555 -24.49 12.06 28.20
N THR A 556 -25.36 11.09 28.47
CA THR A 556 -26.80 11.30 28.58
C THR A 556 -27.30 10.65 29.86
N VAL A 557 -28.15 11.35 30.60
CA VAL A 557 -28.80 10.85 31.80
C VAL A 557 -30.31 10.96 31.63
N LYS A 558 -30.99 9.82 31.61
CA LYS A 558 -32.44 9.73 31.67
C LYS A 558 -32.86 9.46 33.10
N SER A 559 -33.82 10.22 33.60
CA SER A 559 -34.36 10.09 34.95
C SER A 559 -35.85 9.83 34.86
N TYR A 560 -36.30 8.80 35.57
CA TYR A 560 -37.71 8.52 35.80
C TYR A 560 -37.94 8.61 37.29
N TYR A 561 -38.94 9.39 37.71
CA TYR A 561 -39.15 9.62 39.14
C TYR A 561 -40.62 9.58 39.53
N VAL A 562 -40.82 9.22 40.80
CA VAL A 562 -42.08 9.27 41.51
C VAL A 562 -41.82 9.81 42.91
N GLY A 563 -42.74 10.59 43.45
CA GLY A 563 -42.60 11.16 44.79
C GLY A 563 -43.93 11.52 45.42
N GLY A 564 -43.91 11.65 46.73
CA GLY A 564 -44.95 12.26 47.53
C GLY A 564 -44.46 13.59 48.09
N TYR A 565 -45.38 14.54 48.24
CA TYR A 565 -45.11 15.82 48.87
C TYR A 565 -46.23 16.19 49.83
N ALA A 566 -45.87 16.98 50.83
CA ALA A 566 -46.81 17.54 51.79
C ALA A 566 -46.44 19.00 52.03
N THR A 567 -47.44 19.82 52.28
CA THR A 567 -47.26 21.22 52.64
C THR A 567 -48.18 21.59 53.75
N TRP A 568 -47.66 22.39 54.68
CA TRP A 568 -48.42 23.05 55.70
C TRP A 568 -48.34 24.55 55.47
N MET A 569 -49.48 25.22 55.52
CA MET A 569 -49.60 26.65 55.25
C MET A 569 -50.55 27.27 56.26
N ASP A 570 -50.08 28.25 57.02
CA ASP A 570 -50.92 29.02 57.93
C ASP A 570 -51.28 30.37 57.29
N ALA A 571 -52.57 30.53 56.96
CA ALA A 571 -53.06 31.71 56.24
C ALA A 571 -52.94 33.01 57.06
N ASP A 572 -53.02 32.93 58.39
CA ASP A 572 -53.01 34.10 59.27
C ASP A 572 -51.59 34.63 59.51
N SER A 573 -50.61 33.75 59.77
CA SER A 573 -49.21 34.17 59.99
C SER A 573 -48.35 34.23 58.73
N GLY A 574 -48.77 33.55 57.66
CA GLY A 574 -48.00 33.40 56.43
C GLY A 574 -46.82 32.41 56.52
N TYR A 575 -46.68 31.68 57.64
CA TYR A 575 -45.68 30.62 57.75
C TYR A 575 -46.07 29.39 56.92
N TYR A 576 -45.06 28.72 56.38
CA TYR A 576 -45.25 27.47 55.65
C TYR A 576 -44.11 26.47 55.89
N PHE A 577 -44.41 25.19 55.66
CA PHE A 577 -43.47 24.08 55.68
C PHE A 577 -43.75 23.15 54.50
N ASP A 578 -42.70 22.80 53.74
CA ASP A 578 -42.80 21.83 52.65
C ASP A 578 -41.95 20.58 52.95
N GLY A 579 -42.52 19.41 52.74
CA GLY A 579 -41.83 18.13 52.79
C GLY A 579 -41.97 17.37 51.47
N VAL A 580 -40.88 16.76 51.00
CA VAL A 580 -40.88 15.95 49.77
C VAL A 580 -40.09 14.67 49.99
N ILE A 581 -40.67 13.54 49.57
CA ILE A 581 -39.99 12.24 49.47
C ILE A 581 -40.10 11.81 48.01
N LYS A 582 -38.98 11.49 47.38
CA LYS A 582 -38.94 11.15 45.96
C LYS A 582 -37.88 10.10 45.67
N ALA A 583 -38.21 9.21 44.76
CA ALA A 583 -37.33 8.17 44.25
C ALA A 583 -37.10 8.39 42.74
N ASN A 584 -35.86 8.20 42.31
CA ASN A 584 -35.42 8.32 40.92
C ASN A 584 -34.79 6.99 40.47
N ARG A 585 -35.03 6.61 39.22
CA ARG A 585 -34.24 5.63 38.48
C ARG A 585 -33.46 6.36 37.39
N PHE A 586 -32.14 6.23 37.39
CA PHE A 586 -31.27 6.89 36.41
C PHE A 586 -30.75 5.88 35.40
N GLU A 587 -30.86 6.19 34.11
CA GLU A 587 -30.21 5.46 33.03
C GLU A 587 -29.16 6.37 32.39
N ASN A 588 -27.91 5.93 32.45
CA ASN A 588 -26.75 6.71 32.07
C ASN A 588 -26.08 6.09 30.85
N GLU A 589 -25.71 6.92 29.89
CA GLU A 589 -24.94 6.54 28.71
C GLU A 589 -23.75 7.50 28.54
N SER A 590 -22.58 7.01 28.12
CA SER A 590 -21.42 7.86 27.82
C SER A 590 -20.64 7.39 26.60
N LYS A 591 -20.24 8.36 25.77
CA LYS A 591 -19.33 8.20 24.62
C LYS A 591 -18.03 8.94 24.93
N VAL A 592 -16.94 8.19 25.06
CA VAL A 592 -15.65 8.70 25.54
C VAL A 592 -14.69 8.93 24.37
N GLY A 593 -14.13 10.13 24.29
CA GLY A 593 -13.00 10.46 23.42
C GLY A 593 -11.68 10.25 24.15
N LEU A 594 -10.78 9.46 23.56
CA LEU A 594 -9.48 9.10 24.12
C LEU A 594 -8.39 10.06 23.62
N SER A 595 -7.23 10.02 24.29
CA SER A 595 -6.11 10.92 24.05
C SER A 595 -5.38 10.65 22.74
N ASP A 596 -5.48 9.44 22.20
CA ASP A 596 -5.01 9.05 20.87
C ASP A 596 -5.95 9.51 19.73
N GLY A 597 -7.03 10.25 20.05
CA GLY A 597 -8.04 10.71 19.10
C GLY A 597 -9.10 9.66 18.75
N ALA A 598 -8.96 8.42 19.21
CA ALA A 598 -9.96 7.38 19.04
C ALA A 598 -11.15 7.57 20.00
N LYS A 599 -12.20 6.79 19.77
CA LYS A 599 -13.32 6.65 20.71
C LYS A 599 -13.21 5.30 21.40
N ALA A 600 -13.63 5.23 22.65
CA ALA A 600 -13.74 3.95 23.35
C ALA A 600 -14.65 2.99 22.56
N LYS A 601 -14.22 1.73 22.40
CA LYS A 601 -14.92 0.71 21.59
C LYS A 601 -16.35 0.46 22.09
N GLU A 602 -16.61 0.66 23.38
CA GLU A 602 -17.93 0.44 23.98
C GLU A 602 -18.52 1.72 24.58
N THR A 603 -19.85 1.81 24.50
CA THR A 603 -20.62 2.85 25.17
C THR A 603 -20.90 2.41 26.60
N LEU A 604 -20.47 3.20 27.58
CA LEU A 604 -20.72 2.90 28.98
C LEU A 604 -22.21 3.10 29.29
N LYS A 605 -22.90 2.03 29.72
CA LYS A 605 -24.29 2.07 30.15
C LYS A 605 -24.42 1.63 31.61
N LYS A 606 -25.11 2.41 32.43
CA LYS A 606 -25.34 2.06 33.84
C LYS A 606 -26.68 2.57 34.36
N THR A 607 -27.41 1.69 35.03
CA THR A 607 -28.66 2.02 35.72
C THR A 607 -28.41 2.11 37.21
N PHE A 608 -28.90 3.17 37.85
CA PHE A 608 -28.89 3.36 39.30
C PHE A 608 -30.30 3.58 39.83
#